data_AF-A0A972V8U9-F1
#
_entry.id   AF-A0A972V8U9-F1
#
_cell.length_a   1.000
_cell.length_b   1.000
_cell.length_c   1.000
_cell.angle_alpha   90.00
_cell.angle_beta   90.00
_cell.angle_gamma   90.00
#
_symmetry.space_group_name_H-M   'P 1'
#
loop_
_entity.id
_entity.type
_entity.pdbx_description
1 polymer ?
#
loop_
_entity_poly.entity_id
_entity_poly.type
_entity_poly.pdbx_seq_one_letter_code
_entity_poly.pdbx_strand_id
1 'polypeptide(L)' 'MQTQYDDKTGEMVIRFKVRGAELHPSASGKTLIVATTSGNKKVDCGAEGEIVLGLNAYRPR' A
#
# COMPACT_ATOMS: atom_id res chain seq x y z
N MET A 1 -3.05 -5.38 -4.15
CA MET A 1 -2.85 -3.93 -4.21
C MET A 1 -2.95 -3.44 -5.65
N GLN A 2 -3.86 -2.53 -5.94
CA GLN A 2 -3.94 -1.83 -7.22
C GLN A 2 -3.39 -0.42 -7.04
N THR A 3 -2.60 0.01 -8.01
CA THR A 3 -1.85 1.27 -8.00
C THR A 3 -2.07 1.92 -9.35
N GLN A 4 -2.36 3.21 -9.36
CA GLN A 4 -2.54 4.00 -10.56
C GLN A 4 -1.87 5.35 -10.32
N TYR A 5 -0.97 5.73 -11.21
CA TYR A 5 -0.40 7.07 -11.27
C TYR A 5 -1.05 7.84 -12.42
N ASP A 6 -1.48 9.06 -12.16
CA ASP A 6 -1.93 10.01 -13.18
C ASP A 6 -0.82 11.03 -13.42
N ASP A 7 -0.23 10.99 -14.61
CA ASP A 7 0.89 11.84 -15.01
C ASP A 7 0.48 13.29 -15.28
N LYS A 8 -0.80 13.55 -15.55
CA LYS A 8 -1.33 14.88 -15.82
C LYS A 8 -1.64 15.64 -14.54
N THR A 9 -2.12 14.94 -13.51
CA THR A 9 -2.43 15.54 -12.21
C THR A 9 -1.32 15.36 -11.18
N GLY A 10 -0.40 14.43 -11.40
CA GLY A 10 0.64 14.04 -10.45
C GLY A 10 0.11 13.19 -9.28
N GLU A 11 -1.11 12.66 -9.38
CA GLU A 11 -1.77 11.94 -8.29
C GLU A 11 -1.47 10.44 -8.31
N MET A 12 -1.21 9.88 -7.12
CA MET A 12 -1.08 8.43 -6.92
C MET A 12 -2.30 7.89 -6.19
N VAL A 13 -3.03 6.97 -6.82
CA VAL A 13 -4.19 6.28 -6.23
C VAL A 13 -3.82 4.85 -5.88
N ILE A 14 -3.88 4.52 -4.59
CA ILE A 14 -3.61 3.18 -4.05
C ILE A 14 -4.93 2.58 -3.56
N ARG A 15 -5.38 1.51 -4.21
CA ARG A 15 -6.58 0.74 -3.80
C ARG A 15 -6.17 -0.64 -3.31
N PHE A 16 -6.60 -0.98 -2.11
CA PHE A 16 -6.40 -2.31 -1.54
C PHE A 16 -7.70 -2.80 -0.90
N LYS A 17 -8.03 -4.08 -1.14
CA LYS A 17 -9.18 -4.72 -0.50
C LYS A 17 -8.77 -5.15 0.90
N VAL A 18 -9.51 -4.67 1.91
CA VAL A 18 -9.28 -5.02 3.32
C VAL A 18 -10.06 -6.28 3.73
N ARG A 19 -11.10 -6.64 2.95
CA ARG A 19 -11.95 -7.82 3.22
C ARG A 19 -11.21 -9.10 2.75
N GLY A 20 -10.90 -10.00 3.69
CA GLY A 20 -10.21 -11.27 3.41
C GLY A 20 -8.68 -11.22 3.50
N ALA A 21 -8.08 -10.06 3.79
CA ALA A 21 -6.70 -10.00 4.25
C ALA A 21 -6.69 -10.38 5.73
N GLU A 22 -5.86 -11.32 6.15
CA GLU A 22 -5.68 -11.61 7.58
C GLU A 22 -5.06 -10.38 8.24
N LEU A 23 -5.89 -9.64 8.98
CA LEU A 23 -5.46 -8.46 9.72
C LEU A 23 -4.80 -8.94 11.01
N HIS A 24 -3.47 -9.01 11.00
CA HIS A 24 -2.70 -9.49 12.15
C HIS A 24 -2.26 -8.33 13.04
N PRO A 25 -2.32 -8.48 14.37
CA PRO A 25 -1.64 -7.55 15.26
C PRO A 25 -0.13 -7.52 14.94
N SER A 26 0.50 -6.36 15.09
CA SER A 26 1.96 -6.29 15.13
C SER A 26 2.50 -7.12 16.28
N ALA A 27 3.79 -7.48 16.24
CA ALA A 27 4.46 -8.23 17.30
C ALA A 27 4.30 -7.61 18.71
N SER A 28 4.03 -6.31 18.80
CA SER A 28 3.76 -5.61 20.08
C SER A 28 2.31 -5.68 20.56
N GLY A 29 1.37 -6.12 19.73
CA GLY A 29 -0.08 -6.12 19.99
C GLY A 29 -0.73 -4.73 20.05
N LYS A 30 0.04 -3.66 19.87
CA LYS A 30 -0.43 -2.26 19.97
C LYS A 30 -0.97 -1.71 18.66
N THR A 31 -0.72 -2.40 17.55
CA THR A 31 -1.13 -1.98 16.21
C THR A 31 -1.62 -3.18 15.40
N LEU A 32 -2.52 -2.94 14.45
CA LEU A 32 -2.92 -3.92 13.42
C LEU A 32 -2.06 -3.65 12.18
N ILE A 33 -1.40 -4.66 11.61
CA ILE A 33 -0.63 -4.52 10.37
C ILE A 33 -1.52 -4.98 9.21
N VAL A 34 -1.85 -4.05 8.31
CA VAL A 34 -2.43 -4.41 7.01
C VAL A 34 -1.31 -4.42 5.99
N ALA A 35 -0.73 -5.60 5.78
CA ALA A 35 0.23 -5.83 4.71
C ALA A 35 -0.48 -6.44 3.50
N THR A 36 -0.13 -5.97 2.31
CA THR A 36 -0.59 -6.66 1.09
C THR A 36 0.26 -7.91 0.92
N THR A 37 -0.36 -9.08 0.72
CA THR A 37 0.37 -10.34 0.49
C THR A 37 1.28 -10.29 -0.76
N SER A 38 1.03 -9.31 -1.64
CA SER A 38 1.85 -9.03 -2.81
C SER A 38 3.19 -8.33 -2.53
N GLY A 39 3.49 -7.95 -1.28
CA GLY A 39 4.72 -7.25 -0.92
C GLY A 39 4.83 -5.83 -1.50
N ASN A 40 6.06 -5.34 -1.63
CA ASN A 40 6.37 -4.06 -2.27
C ASN A 40 6.06 -4.14 -3.77
N LYS A 41 5.38 -3.13 -4.31
CA LYS A 41 5.02 -3.10 -5.74
C LYS A 41 5.74 -1.99 -6.45
N LYS A 42 6.39 -2.34 -7.56
CA LYS A 42 6.91 -1.39 -8.54
C LYS A 42 5.75 -0.68 -9.22
N VAL A 43 5.83 0.64 -9.32
CA VAL A 43 4.88 1.47 -10.03
C VAL A 43 5.65 2.34 -11.00
N ASP A 44 5.29 2.24 -12.27
CA ASP A 44 5.80 3.10 -13.33
C ASP A 44 5.09 4.46 -13.22
N CYS A 45 5.86 5.52 -13.02
CA CYS A 45 5.41 6.90 -12.94
C CYS A 45 5.74 7.70 -14.22
N GLY A 46 5.93 7.03 -15.35
CA GLY A 46 6.17 7.67 -16.64
C GLY A 46 7.51 8.43 -16.66
N ALA A 47 7.46 9.73 -16.94
CA ALA A 47 8.66 10.57 -17.06
C ALA A 47 9.46 10.71 -15.75
N GLU A 48 8.81 10.49 -14.60
CA GLU A 48 9.42 10.54 -13.27
C GLU A 48 10.14 9.22 -12.88
N GLY A 49 10.01 8.16 -13.69
CA GLY A 49 10.67 6.87 -13.49
C GLY A 49 9.85 5.86 -12.67
N GLU A 50 10.51 4.83 -12.15
CA GLU A 50 9.88 3.76 -11.38
C GLU A 50 10.03 4.00 -9.87
N ILE A 51 8.95 3.87 -9.11
CA ILE A 51 8.98 3.87 -7.64
C ILE A 51 8.60 2.51 -7.07
N VAL A 52 9.11 2.20 -5.88
CA VAL A 52 8.74 1.01 -5.12
C VAL A 52 7.83 1.42 -3.97
N LEU A 53 6.58 0.99 -4.03
CA LEU A 53 5.54 1.31 -3.03
C LEU A 53 5.31 0.13 -2.08
N GLY A 54 5.55 0.39 -0.79
CA GLY A 54 5.14 -0.48 0.32
C GLY A 54 4.07 0.22 1.16
N LEU A 55 3.00 -0.49 1.52
CA LEU A 55 1.92 0.05 2.34
C LEU A 55 1.83 -0.72 3.65
N ASN A 56 1.95 0.01 4.77
CA ASN A 56 1.65 -0.46 6.11
C ASN A 56 0.58 0.45 6.71
N ALA A 57 -0.61 -0.09 7.01
CA ALA A 57 -1.65 0.65 7.72
C ALA A 57 -1.67 0.24 9.20
N TYR A 58 -1.87 1.21 10.09
CA TYR A 58 -1.92 1.05 11.54
C TYR A 58 -3.26 1.57 12.07
N ARG A 59 -3.86 0.85 13.03
CA ARG A 59 -4.96 1.38 13.85
C ARG A 59 -4.37 1.93 15.16
N PRO A 60 -4.45 3.24 15.44
CA PRO A 60 -4.12 3.79 16.75
C PRO A 60 -5.10 3.24 17.81
N ARG A 61 -4.62 3.05 19.04
CA ARG A 61 -5.48 2.71 20.19
C ARG A 61 -6.44 3.86 20.53
#